data_AF-A0A7K9HQI4-F1
#
_entry.id   AF-A0A7K9HQI4-F1
#
_cell.length_a   1.000
_cell.length_b   1.000
_cell.length_c   1.000
_cell.angle_alpha   90.00
_cell.angle_beta   90.00
_cell.angle_gamma   90.00
#
_symmetry.space_group_name_H-M   'P 1'
#
loop_
_entity.id
_entity.type
_entity.pdbx_description
1 polymer ?
#
loop_
_entity_poly.entity_id
_entity_poly.type
_entity_poly.pdbx_seq_one_letter_code
_entity_poly.pdbx_strand_id
1 'polypeptide(L)' 'LAVPLARLLPYPAYAGEATSGDIALAQLAWPVPFSASVLPVCLPGPGLNFSPGTLCVATGWGDIQEGGEPIRRELGG' A
#
# COMPACT_ATOMS: atom_id res chain seq x y z
N LEU A 1 -6.40 2.53 15.24
CA LEU A 1 -7.38 3.44 14.61
C LEU A 1 -7.92 2.75 13.37
N ALA A 2 -9.24 2.67 13.20
CA ALA A 2 -9.86 2.20 11.97
C ALA A 2 -10.77 3.31 11.43
N VAL A 3 -10.62 3.65 10.14
CA VAL A 3 -11.38 4.71 9.48
C VAL A 3 -12.08 4.10 8.25
N PRO A 4 -13.41 4.19 8.15
CA PRO A 4 -14.15 3.76 6.97
C PRO A 4 -13.76 4.55 5.73
N LEU A 5 -13.99 3.95 4.56
CA LEU A 5 -13.85 4.63 3.28
C LEU A 5 -15.14 5.38 2.95
N ALA A 6 -15.02 6.64 2.53
CA ALA A 6 -16.10 7.36 1.89
C ALA A 6 -16.23 6.98 0.41
N ARG A 7 -15.09 6.73 -0.27
CA ARG A 7 -15.07 6.50 -1.71
C ARG A 7 -13.82 5.74 -2.15
N LEU A 8 -13.98 4.91 -3.18
CA LEU A 8 -12.91 4.28 -3.94
C LEU A 8 -12.90 4.86 -5.35
N LEU A 9 -11.72 5.23 -5.85
CA LEU A 9 -11.51 5.84 -7.16
C LEU A 9 -10.40 5.06 -7.90
N PRO A 10 -10.73 4.01 -8.65
CA PRO A 10 -9.76 3.31 -9.49
C PRO A 10 -9.31 4.21 -10.66
N TYR A 11 -8.12 3.96 -11.18
CA TYR A 11 -7.68 4.60 -12.41
C TYR A 11 -8.65 4.26 -13.57
N PRO A 12 -9.24 5.25 -14.27
CA PRO A 12 -10.33 4.99 -15.21
C PRO A 12 -9.99 4.08 -16.40
N ALA A 13 -8.71 4.01 -16.78
CA ALA A 13 -8.25 3.18 -17.90
C ALA A 13 -7.66 1.84 -17.44
N TYR A 14 -7.70 1.53 -16.14
CA TYR A 14 -7.33 0.20 -15.64
C TYR A 14 -8.31 -0.84 -16.21
N ALA A 15 -7.78 -1.86 -16.86
CA ALA A 15 -8.58 -2.88 -17.56
C ALA A 15 -8.33 -4.30 -17.01
N GLY A 16 -7.75 -4.41 -15.81
CA GLY A 16 -7.54 -5.67 -15.12
C GLY A 16 -6.10 -6.19 -15.18
N GLU A 17 -5.95 -7.49 -14.94
CA GLU A 17 -4.67 -8.18 -14.87
C GLU A 17 -3.84 -7.97 -16.15
N ALA A 18 -2.55 -7.72 -15.99
CA ALA A 18 -1.59 -7.41 -17.06
C ALA A 18 -1.80 -6.08 -17.82
N THR A 19 -2.64 -5.17 -17.31
CA THR A 19 -2.80 -3.82 -17.88
C THR A 19 -2.03 -2.77 -17.08
N SER A 20 -1.67 -1.65 -17.72
CA SER A 20 -0.98 -0.55 -17.05
C SER A 20 -1.96 0.26 -16.18
N GLY A 21 -1.40 1.02 -15.22
CA GLY A 21 -2.21 1.89 -14.37
C GLY A 21 -2.93 1.16 -13.23
N ASP A 22 -2.29 0.14 -12.67
CA ASP A 22 -2.72 -0.50 -11.42
C ASP A 22 -2.53 0.46 -10.23
N ILE A 23 -3.48 1.39 -10.09
CA ILE A 23 -3.51 2.41 -9.04
C ILE A 23 -4.95 2.82 -8.73
N ALA A 24 -5.23 3.08 -7.45
CA ALA A 24 -6.51 3.61 -6.99
C ALA A 24 -6.31 4.60 -5.84
N LEU A 25 -7.24 5.54 -5.68
CA LEU A 25 -7.33 6.40 -4.51
C LEU A 25 -8.46 5.92 -3.58
N ALA A 26 -8.14 5.74 -2.31
CA ALA A 26 -9.11 5.45 -1.25
C ALA A 26 -9.31 6.70 -0.39
N GLN A 27 -10.47 7.33 -0.49
CA GLN A 27 -10.81 8.50 0.30
C GLN A 27 -11.40 8.07 1.64
N LEU A 28 -10.75 8.47 2.73
CA LEU A 28 -11.24 8.24 4.10
C LEU A 28 -12.51 9.06 4.36
N ALA A 29 -13.41 8.52 5.18
CA ALA A 29 -14.66 9.19 5.57
C ALA A 29 -14.44 10.46 6.41
N TRP A 30 -13.31 10.55 7.10
CA TRP A 30 -12.86 11.75 7.82
C TRP A 30 -11.33 11.86 7.81
N PRO A 31 -10.78 13.08 7.98
CA PRO A 31 -9.34 13.28 8.07
C PRO A 31 -8.73 12.53 9.27
N VAL A 32 -7.53 12.00 9.09
CA VAL A 32 -6.73 11.41 10.18
C VAL A 32 -5.75 12.46 10.70
N PRO A 33 -5.71 12.72 12.01
CA PRO A 33 -4.76 13.67 12.58
C PRO A 33 -3.33 13.13 12.46
N PHE A 34 -2.40 14.01 12.09
CA PHE A 34 -0.99 13.68 12.03
C PHE A 34 -0.38 13.56 13.43
N SER A 35 0.59 12.66 13.56
CA SER A 35 1.30 12.39 14.80
C SER A 35 2.70 11.85 14.51
N ALA A 36 3.48 11.55 15.55
CA ALA A 36 4.78 10.92 15.39
C ALA A 36 4.71 9.54 14.68
N SER A 37 3.56 8.86 14.70
CA SER A 37 3.36 7.55 14.09
C SER A 37 2.50 7.57 12.82
N VAL A 38 1.94 8.73 12.45
CA VAL A 38 1.05 8.88 11.29
C VAL A 38 1.41 10.14 10.53
N LEU A 39 2.07 9.96 9.38
CA LEU A 39 2.51 11.02 8.49
C LEU A 39 2.33 10.61 7.03
N PRO A 40 2.07 11.56 6.12
CA PRO A 40 2.02 11.29 4.69
C PRO A 40 3.42 11.01 4.12
N VAL A 41 3.49 10.21 3.06
CA VAL A 41 4.70 10.05 2.25
C VAL A 41 4.74 11.12 1.14
N CYS A 42 5.95 11.51 0.72
CA CYS A 42 6.12 12.36 -0.44
C CYS A 42 5.84 11.59 -1.73
N LEU A 43 5.07 12.17 -2.65
CA LEU A 43 4.92 11.65 -4.00
C LEU A 43 6.08 12.13 -4.88
N PRO A 44 6.60 11.29 -5.80
CA PRO A 44 7.61 11.72 -6.75
C PRO A 44 7.03 12.78 -7.70
N GLY A 45 7.88 13.71 -8.13
CA GLY A 45 7.52 14.65 -9.19
C GLY A 45 7.25 13.93 -10.52
N PRO A 46 6.44 14.51 -11.42
CA PRO A 46 6.21 13.93 -12.74
C PRO A 46 7.52 13.68 -13.49
N GLY A 47 7.67 12.48 -14.06
CA GLY A 47 8.85 12.12 -14.86
C GLY A 47 10.11 11.78 -14.06
N LEU A 48 10.04 11.71 -12.71
CA LEU A 48 11.15 11.16 -11.93
C LEU A 48 11.41 9.70 -12.36
N ASN A 49 12.64 9.41 -12.73
CA ASN A 49 13.11 8.07 -13.04
C ASN A 49 14.21 7.66 -12.07
N PHE A 50 14.14 6.42 -11.60
CA PHE A 50 15.17 5.81 -10.76
C PHE A 50 16.17 5.06 -11.64
N SER A 51 17.46 5.29 -11.43
CA SER A 51 18.52 4.57 -12.16
C SER A 51 18.52 3.09 -11.77
N PRO A 52 18.83 2.17 -12.71
CA PRO A 52 19.05 0.77 -12.37
C PRO A 52 20.09 0.62 -11.24
N GLY A 53 19.80 -0.28 -10.29
CA GLY A 53 20.63 -0.46 -9.09
C GLY A 53 20.33 0.51 -7.94
N THR A 54 19.38 1.44 -8.10
CA THR A 54 18.88 2.24 -6.97
C THR A 54 18.30 1.33 -5.89
N LEU A 55 18.80 1.47 -4.66
CA LEU A 55 18.25 0.75 -3.51
C LEU A 55 16.91 1.36 -3.10
N CYS A 56 15.89 0.52 -3.02
CA CYS A 56 14.52 0.89 -2.64
C CYS A 56 14.06 0.04 -1.44
N VAL A 57 13.09 0.55 -0.68
CA VAL A 57 12.47 -0.16 0.43
C VAL A 57 10.98 -0.33 0.14
N ALA A 58 10.48 -1.56 0.32
CA ALA A 58 9.05 -1.87 0.33
C ALA A 58 8.68 -2.44 1.70
N THR A 59 7.52 -2.07 2.22
CA THR A 59 7.01 -2.53 3.51
C THR A 59 5.56 -3.02 3.36
N GLY A 60 5.16 -3.99 4.18
CA GLY A 60 3.80 -4.55 4.13
C GLY A 60 3.63 -5.72 5.10
N TRP A 61 2.42 -6.26 5.13
CA TRP A 61 2.03 -7.42 5.96
C TRP A 61 1.76 -8.67 5.11
N GLY A 62 2.32 -8.74 3.90
CA GLY A 62 2.17 -9.89 3.01
C GLY A 62 2.93 -11.12 3.49
N ASP A 63 2.71 -12.26 2.82
CA ASP A 63 3.42 -13.49 3.12
C ASP A 63 4.93 -13.33 2.92
N ILE A 64 5.70 -13.88 3.87
CA ILE A 64 7.17 -13.88 3.82
C ILE A 64 7.73 -15.09 3.06
N GLN A 65 6.86 -16.02 2.62
CA GLN A 65 7.20 -17.25 1.92
C GLN A 65 6.18 -17.53 0.81
N GLU A 66 6.67 -17.95 -0.34
CA GLU A 66 5.85 -18.36 -1.48
C GLU A 66 5.13 -19.69 -1.16
N GLY A 67 3.82 -19.75 -1.37
CA GLY A 67 3.01 -20.96 -1.15
C GLY A 67 2.44 -21.17 0.27
N GLY A 68 2.66 -20.23 1.19
CA GLY A 68 2.01 -20.04 2.51
C GLY A 68 1.46 -21.26 3.27
N GLU A 69 2.08 -21.61 4.41
CA GLU A 69 1.47 -22.44 5.48
C GLU A 69 1.44 -21.67 6.82
N PRO A 70 0.47 -21.92 7.71
CA PRO A 70 -0.12 -20.91 8.60
C PRO A 70 0.77 -20.49 9.75
N ILE A 71 0.56 -19.24 10.21
CA ILE A 71 0.98 -18.75 11.51
C ILE A 71 0.25 -19.58 12.59
N ARG A 72 0.81 -20.73 12.99
CA ARG A 72 0.34 -21.50 14.14
C ARG A 72 1.43 -21.55 15.19
N ARG A 73 1.27 -20.69 16.21
CA ARG A 73 1.36 -21.03 17.65
C ARG A 73 1.16 -19.76 18.47
N GLU A 74 -0.08 -19.52 18.88
CA GLU A 74 -0.28 -19.47 20.33
C GLU A 74 -0.69 -20.88 20.77
N LEU A 75 0.00 -21.41 21.78
CA LEU A 75 -0.53 -22.09 22.97
C LEU A 75 0.63 -22.84 23.68
N GLY A 76 1.02 -22.34 24.85
CA GLY A 76 1.51 -23.16 25.97
C GLY A 76 2.95 -22.91 26.46
N GLY A 77 3.10 -22.16 27.57
CA GLY A 77 4.31 -22.08 28.38
C GLY A 77 4.55 -20.72 29.01
#